data_AF-A0A927Z1F1-F1
#
_entry.id   AF-A0A927Z1F1-F1
#
_cell.length_a   1.000
_cell.length_b   1.000
_cell.length_c   1.000
_cell.angle_alpha   90.00
_cell.angle_beta   90.00
_cell.angle_gamma   90.00
#
_symmetry.space_group_name_H-M   'P 1'
#
loop_
_entity.id
_entity.type
_entity.pdbx_description
1 polymer ?
#
loop_
_entity_poly.entity_id
_entity_poly.type
_entity_poly.pdbx_seq_one_letter_code
_entity_poly.pdbx_strand_id
1 'polypeptide(L)'
;MTKKKLKKIYVEVLSNEMNEFIRQTKMLSKDEIIACAYRINTMQSIYEYLLNKQDDLSKSVMKQIVNQSSIIHEIYYEWLKFDVSDNEELYEYIDERL
;
A
#
# COMPACT_ATOMS: atom_id res chain seq x y z
N MET A 1 1.56 -5.55 -23.49
CA MET A 1 0.73 -4.65 -22.66
C MET A 1 1.31 -3.23 -22.71
N THR A 2 0.49 -2.21 -22.94
CA THR A 2 0.93 -0.80 -22.99
C THR A 2 1.13 -0.21 -21.59
N LYS A 3 1.92 0.88 -21.42
CA LYS A 3 2.11 1.55 -20.10
C LYS A 3 0.76 1.99 -19.54
N LYS A 4 -0.11 2.56 -20.38
CA LYS A 4 -1.46 3.00 -20.03
C LYS A 4 -2.34 1.85 -19.51
N LYS A 5 -2.32 0.68 -20.17
CA LYS A 5 -3.08 -0.50 -19.71
C LYS A 5 -2.51 -1.04 -18.39
N LEU A 6 -1.19 -1.09 -18.26
CA LEU A 6 -0.53 -1.52 -17.03
C LEU A 6 -0.84 -0.58 -15.85
N LYS A 7 -0.82 0.74 -16.05
CA LYS A 7 -1.19 1.74 -15.05
C LYS A 7 -2.62 1.53 -14.55
N LYS A 8 -3.57 1.25 -15.45
CA LYS A 8 -4.95 0.95 -15.05
C LYS A 8 -5.04 -0.29 -14.16
N ILE A 9 -4.35 -1.37 -14.54
CA ILE A 9 -4.33 -2.61 -13.75
C ILE A 9 -3.63 -2.39 -12.40
N TYR A 10 -2.54 -1.64 -12.38
CA TYR A 10 -1.83 -1.26 -11.16
C TYR A 10 -2.76 -0.55 -10.17
N VAL A 11 -3.47 0.48 -10.62
CA VAL A 11 -4.46 1.19 -9.77
C VAL A 11 -5.55 0.23 -9.28
N GLU A 12 -6.07 -0.62 -10.17
CA GLU A 12 -7.12 -1.59 -9.83
C GLU A 12 -6.65 -2.59 -8.75
N VAL A 13 -5.41 -3.09 -8.85
CA VAL A 13 -4.81 -3.99 -7.85
C VAL A 13 -4.73 -3.30 -6.49
N LEU A 14 -4.15 -2.09 -6.43
CA LEU A 14 -4.03 -1.33 -5.17
C LEU A 14 -5.40 -1.01 -4.56
N SER A 15 -6.34 -0.54 -5.38
CA SER A 15 -7.68 -0.21 -4.92
C SER A 15 -8.43 -1.45 -4.42
N ASN A 16 -8.27 -2.61 -5.06
CA ASN A 16 -8.89 -3.85 -4.61
C ASN A 16 -8.34 -4.30 -3.25
N GLU A 17 -7.02 -4.25 -3.07
CA GLU A 17 -6.39 -4.57 -1.79
C GLU A 17 -6.88 -3.62 -0.67
N MET A 18 -6.88 -2.31 -0.93
CA MET A 18 -7.32 -1.32 0.05
C MET A 18 -8.81 -1.44 0.37
N ASN A 19 -9.66 -1.69 -0.63
CA ASN A 19 -11.09 -1.92 -0.43
C ASN A 19 -11.36 -3.16 0.44
N GLU A 20 -10.60 -4.23 0.23
CA GLU A 20 -10.69 -5.43 1.05
C GLU A 20 -10.26 -5.16 2.50
N PHE A 21 -9.16 -4.43 2.69
CA PHE A 21 -8.72 -3.99 4.02
C PHE A 21 -9.77 -3.12 4.74
N ILE A 22 -10.37 -2.16 4.03
CA ILE A 22 -11.44 -1.30 4.57
C ILE A 22 -12.66 -2.15 4.92
N ARG A 23 -13.02 -3.13 4.08
CA ARG A 23 -14.13 -4.04 4.36
C ARG A 23 -13.92 -4.81 5.66
N GLN A 24 -12.73 -5.37 5.86
CA GLN A 24 -12.36 -6.07 7.09
C GLN A 24 -12.37 -5.13 8.30
N THR A 25 -11.82 -3.93 8.15
CA THR A 25 -11.79 -2.91 9.22
C THR A 25 -13.19 -2.50 9.67
N LYS A 26 -14.16 -2.39 8.74
CA LYS A 26 -15.56 -2.06 9.05
C LYS A 26 -16.30 -3.14 9.85
N MET A 27 -15.76 -4.37 9.90
CA MET A 27 -16.33 -5.46 10.70
C MET A 27 -15.85 -5.44 12.15
N LEU A 28 -14.86 -4.59 12.48
CA LEU A 28 -14.32 -4.43 13.82
C LEU A 28 -15.22 -3.54 14.69
N SER A 29 -15.17 -3.78 16.00
CA SER A 29 -15.76 -2.89 17.00
C SER A 29 -14.98 -1.57 17.11
N LYS A 30 -15.55 -0.58 17.80
CA LYS A 30 -14.87 0.72 18.02
C LYS A 30 -13.54 0.57 18.74
N ASP A 31 -13.47 -0.28 19.76
CA ASP A 31 -12.26 -0.48 20.56
C ASP A 31 -11.17 -1.17 19.73
N GLU A 32 -11.55 -2.14 18.89
CA GLU A 32 -10.62 -2.79 17.95
C GLU A 32 -10.12 -1.84 16.87
N ILE A 33 -10.97 -0.93 16.36
CA ILE A 33 -10.56 0.11 15.41
C ILE A 33 -9.54 1.05 16.07
N ILE A 34 -9.78 1.47 17.31
CA ILE A 34 -8.85 2.32 18.07
C ILE A 34 -7.51 1.58 18.27
N ALA A 35 -7.54 0.30 18.65
CA ALA A 35 -6.34 -0.51 18.81
C ALA A 35 -5.57 -0.70 17.49
N CYS A 36 -6.27 -0.74 16.35
CA CYS A 36 -5.67 -0.86 15.03
C CYS A 36 -5.42 0.49 14.32
N ALA A 37 -5.58 1.62 15.00
CA ALA A 37 -5.53 2.95 14.37
C ALA A 37 -4.21 3.21 13.62
N TYR A 38 -3.08 2.80 14.20
CA TYR A 38 -1.78 2.89 13.55
C TYR A 38 -1.76 2.08 12.23
N ARG A 39 -2.18 0.81 12.27
CA ARG A 39 -2.28 -0.03 11.08
C ARG A 39 -3.14 0.61 10.00
N ILE A 40 -4.32 1.11 10.37
CA ILE A 40 -5.24 1.75 9.42
C ILE A 40 -4.56 2.95 8.74
N ASN A 41 -3.95 3.82 9.54
CA ASN A 41 -3.29 5.02 9.04
C ASN A 41 -2.12 4.67 8.12
N THR A 42 -1.21 3.79 8.56
CA THR A 42 -0.04 3.38 7.77
C THR A 42 -0.43 2.69 6.46
N MET A 43 -1.42 1.79 6.49
CA MET A 43 -1.95 1.13 5.28
C MET A 43 -2.50 2.15 4.28
N GLN A 44 -3.21 3.17 4.78
CA GLN A 44 -3.72 4.26 3.95
C GLN A 44 -2.59 5.12 3.36
N SER A 45 -1.58 5.48 4.16
CA SER A 45 -0.40 6.23 3.69
C SER A 45 0.36 5.49 2.60
N ILE A 46 0.58 4.18 2.76
CA ILE A 46 1.21 3.34 1.72
C ILE A 46 0.38 3.36 0.43
N TYR A 47 -0.93 3.16 0.54
CA TYR A 47 -1.85 3.18 -0.62
C TYR A 47 -1.79 4.51 -1.39
N GLU A 48 -1.90 5.63 -0.68
CA GLU A 48 -1.88 6.97 -1.28
C GLU A 48 -0.53 7.27 -1.92
N TYR A 49 0.57 6.88 -1.27
CA TYR A 49 1.91 7.07 -1.80
C TYR A 49 2.12 6.29 -3.12
N LEU A 50 1.77 5.01 -3.12
CA LEU A 50 1.86 4.15 -4.32
C LEU A 50 0.98 4.65 -5.46
N LEU A 51 -0.21 5.18 -5.16
CA LEU A 51 -1.07 5.80 -6.16
C LEU A 51 -0.46 7.06 -6.76
N ASN A 52 0.19 7.89 -5.96
CA ASN A 52 0.81 9.12 -6.44
C ASN A 52 2.07 8.83 -7.29
N LYS A 53 2.82 7.78 -6.96
CA LYS A 53 4.01 7.33 -7.72
C LYS A 53 3.72 6.72 -9.09
N GLN A 54 2.46 6.45 -9.42
CA GLN A 54 2.08 5.69 -10.62
C GLN A 54 2.61 6.26 -11.95
N ASP A 55 2.96 7.55 -12.03
CA ASP A 55 3.50 8.14 -13.26
C ASP A 55 5.03 7.98 -13.36
N ASP A 56 5.70 7.98 -12.21
CA ASP A 56 7.16 7.91 -12.07
C ASP A 56 7.68 6.47 -12.12
N LEU A 57 6.82 5.49 -11.82
CA LEU A 57 7.20 4.08 -11.85
C LEU A 57 7.55 3.59 -13.27
N SER A 58 8.58 2.76 -13.32
CA SER A 58 8.95 2.01 -14.52
C SER A 58 7.92 0.90 -14.81
N LYS A 59 7.89 0.41 -16.05
CA LYS A 59 7.00 -0.70 -16.43
C LYS A 59 7.36 -2.00 -15.72
N SER A 60 8.62 -2.22 -15.33
CA SER A 60 9.05 -3.43 -14.62
C SER A 60 8.50 -3.41 -13.20
N VAL A 61 8.69 -2.30 -12.48
CA VAL A 61 8.22 -2.14 -11.10
C VAL A 61 6.70 -2.24 -11.03
N MET A 62 5.96 -1.57 -11.92
CA MET A 62 4.50 -1.74 -11.99
C MET A 62 4.07 -3.19 -12.23
N LYS A 63 4.79 -3.95 -13.07
CA LYS A 63 4.45 -5.36 -13.31
C LYS A 63 4.70 -6.22 -12.08
N GLN A 64 5.80 -5.97 -11.38
CA GLN A 64 6.11 -6.66 -10.13
C GLN A 64 4.99 -6.45 -9.12
N ILE A 65 4.58 -5.19 -8.92
CA ILE A 65 3.48 -4.85 -8.01
C ILE A 65 2.17 -5.49 -8.46
N VAL A 66 1.83 -5.44 -9.76
CA VAL A 66 0.61 -6.09 -10.28
C VAL A 66 0.61 -7.60 -10.07
N ASN A 67 1.78 -8.24 -10.05
CA ASN A 67 1.91 -9.68 -9.80
C ASN A 67 1.91 -10.02 -8.31
N GLN A 68 2.09 -9.05 -7.41
CA GLN A 68 1.97 -9.21 -5.96
C GLN A 68 0.55 -8.90 -5.53
N SER A 69 -0.13 -9.89 -4.93
CA SER A 69 -1.55 -9.77 -4.57
C SER A 69 -1.82 -8.88 -3.35
N SER A 70 -0.79 -8.52 -2.57
CA SER A 70 -0.96 -7.88 -1.26
C SER A 70 0.20 -6.95 -0.91
N ILE A 71 0.59 -6.09 -1.86
CA ILE A 71 1.77 -5.23 -1.74
C ILE A 71 1.66 -4.25 -0.56
N ILE A 72 0.47 -3.70 -0.30
CA ILE A 72 0.27 -2.69 0.75
C ILE A 72 0.46 -3.35 2.12
N HIS A 73 -0.12 -4.54 2.31
CA HIS A 73 0.08 -5.35 3.50
C HIS A 73 1.54 -5.80 3.66
N GLU A 74 2.19 -6.24 2.59
CA GLU A 74 3.59 -6.65 2.63
C GLU A 74 4.49 -5.50 3.10
N ILE A 75 4.34 -4.32 2.50
CA ILE A 75 5.06 -3.10 2.92
C ILE A 75 4.82 -2.82 4.40
N TYR A 76 3.56 -2.85 4.84
CA TYR A 76 3.23 -2.61 6.25
C TYR A 76 3.90 -3.61 7.18
N TYR A 77 3.85 -4.91 6.88
CA TYR A 77 4.48 -5.94 7.70
C TYR A 77 6.00 -5.85 7.74
N GLU A 78 6.61 -5.45 6.63
CA GLU A 78 8.05 -5.21 6.58
C GLU A 78 8.42 -3.94 7.34
N TRP A 79 7.61 -2.87 7.20
CA TRP A 79 7.75 -1.62 7.92
C TRP A 79 7.70 -1.78 9.44
N LEU A 80 6.84 -2.67 9.96
CA LEU A 80 6.77 -2.98 11.40
C LEU A 80 8.07 -3.55 11.99
N LYS A 81 9.05 -3.93 11.17
CA LYS A 81 10.37 -4.38 11.64
C LYS A 81 11.30 -3.22 12.00
N PHE A 82 10.96 -2.01 11.59
CA PHE A 82 11.71 -0.80 11.88
C PHE A 82 11.11 -0.13 13.11
N ASP A 83 11.99 0.38 13.99
CA ASP A 83 11.59 1.00 15.25
C ASP A 83 11.28 2.50 15.05
N VAL A 84 10.52 2.81 13.99
CA VAL A 84 10.27 4.17 13.53
C VAL A 84 8.79 4.36 13.17
N SER A 85 8.27 5.55 13.45
CA SER A 85 6.85 5.89 13.26
C SER A 85 6.61 7.11 12.36
N ASP A 86 7.61 7.54 11.59
CA ASP A 86 7.47 8.70 10.69
C ASP A 86 7.02 8.27 9.28
N ASN A 87 6.15 9.09 8.68
CA ASN A 87 5.72 8.93 7.29
C ASN A 87 6.84 9.25 6.29
N GLU A 88 7.74 10.18 6.59
CA GLU A 88 8.87 10.47 5.69
C GLU A 88 9.77 9.24 5.55
N GLU A 89 10.13 8.62 6.67
CA GLU A 89 10.93 7.39 6.69
C GLU A 89 10.18 6.20 6.07
N LEU A 90 8.85 6.11 6.26
CA LEU A 90 8.02 5.12 5.56
C LEU A 90 8.09 5.29 4.04
N TYR A 91 8.06 6.52 3.54
CA TYR A 91 8.12 6.79 2.10
C TYR A 91 9.49 6.51 1.52
N GLU A 92 10.56 6.87 2.24
CA GLU A 92 11.94 6.48 1.89
C GLU A 92 12.07 4.95 1.83
N TYR A 93 11.54 4.24 2.81
CA TYR A 93 11.52 2.78 2.83
C TYR A 93 10.78 2.19 1.62
N ILE A 94 9.61 2.73 1.25
CA ILE A 94 8.88 2.28 0.06
C ILE A 94 9.72 2.51 -1.19
N ASP A 95 10.45 3.62 -1.28
CA ASP A 95 11.29 3.93 -2.43
C ASP A 95 12.49 3.00 -2.58
N GLU A 96 13.13 2.62 -1.49
CA GLU A 96 14.23 1.65 -1.51
C GLU A 96 13.75 0.23 -1.87
N ARG A 97 12.51 -0.10 -1.49
CA ARG A 97 11.90 -1.42 -1.74
C ARG A 97 11.51 -1.65 -3.19
N LEU A 98 11.11 -0.60 -3.92
CA LEU A 98 10.48 -0.68 -5.25
C LEU A 98 11.46 -0.60 -6.42
#